data_AF-A0A6G4VJT9-F1
#
_entry.id   AF-A0A6G4VJT9-F1
#
_cell.length_a   1.000
_cell.length_b   1.000
_cell.length_c   1.000
_cell.angle_alpha   90.00
_cell.angle_beta   90.00
_cell.angle_gamma   90.00
#
_symmetry.space_group_name_H-M   'P 1'
#
loop_
_entity.id
_entity.type
_entity.pdbx_description
1 polymer ?
#
loop_
_entity_poly.entity_id
_entity_poly.type
_entity_poly.pdbx_seq_one_letter_code
_entity_poly.pdbx_strand_id
1 'polypeptide(L)' 'MAWLHIAAPRGAVPTATSKCLCGWDRSAVSRARVLALIDDHTAHRDVCPLRTNQEGRQAA' A
#
# COMPACT_ATOMS: atom_id res chain seq x y z
N MET A 1 9.50 2.87 3.91
CA MET A 1 8.80 3.59 2.82
C MET A 1 7.81 2.62 2.17
N ALA A 2 6.52 2.97 2.17
CA ALA A 2 5.47 2.23 1.47
C ALA A 2 4.90 3.14 0.37
N TRP A 3 4.76 2.62 -0.84
CA TRP A 3 4.25 3.33 -2.01
C TRP A 3 2.94 2.71 -2.47
N LEU A 4 1.92 3.55 -2.62
CA LEU A 4 0.65 3.21 -3.23
C LEU A 4 0.55 3.96 -4.57
N HIS A 5 0.42 3.21 -5.66
CA HIS A 5 0.23 3.76 -6.99
C HIS A 5 -1.14 3.36 -7.52
N ILE A 6 -1.99 4.34 -7.83
CA ILE A 6 -3.34 4.11 -8.37
C ILE A 6 -3.40 4.75 -9.75
N ALA A 7 -3.69 3.95 -10.76
CA ALA A 7 -3.93 4.39 -12.12
C ALA A 7 -5.42 4.18 -12.45
N ALA A 8 -6.15 5.27 -12.68
CA ALA A 8 -7.55 5.25 -13.08
C ALA A 8 -7.74 6.12 -14.34
N PRO A 9 -7.49 5.58 -15.54
CA PRO A 9 -7.78 6.27 -16.79
C PRO A 9 -9.30 6.46 -16.93
N ARG A 10 -9.76 7.60 -17.49
CA ARG A 10 -11.20 7.84 -17.74
C ARG A 10 -11.77 6.73 -18.62
N GLY A 11 -12.75 5.99 -18.08
CA GLY A 11 -13.46 4.92 -18.80
C GLY A 11 -12.77 3.55 -18.79
N ALA A 12 -11.61 3.41 -18.15
CA ALA A 12 -10.89 2.15 -18.04
C ALA A 12 -11.04 1.52 -16.63
N VAL A 13 -10.74 0.23 -16.54
CA VAL A 13 -10.72 -0.49 -15.26
C VAL A 13 -9.59 0.10 -14.39
N PRO A 14 -9.88 0.57 -13.17
CA PRO A 14 -8.85 1.13 -12.32
C PRO A 14 -7.92 0.02 -11.83
N THR A 15 -6.63 0.37 -11.73
CA THR A 15 -5.58 -0.52 -11.26
C THR A 15 -4.83 0.15 -10.13
N ALA A 16 -4.55 -0.58 -9.06
CA ALA A 16 -3.74 -0.10 -7.95
C ALA A 16 -2.65 -1.11 -7.62
N THR A 17 -1.48 -0.61 -7.26
CA THR A 17 -0.34 -1.40 -6.82
C THR A 17 0.20 -0.80 -5.55
N SER A 18 0.32 -1.62 -4.50
CA SER A 18 0.90 -1.27 -3.22
C SER A 18 2.20 -2.04 -3.03
N LYS A 19 3.28 -1.31 -2.80
CA LYS A 19 4.60 -1.89 -2.53
C LYS A 19 5.16 -1.35 -1.21
N CYS A 20 5.76 -2.22 -0.41
CA CYS A 20 6.49 -1.84 0.78
C CYS A 20 7.85 -2.54 0.81
N LEU A 21 8.85 -1.85 1.34
CA LEU A 21 10.20 -2.39 1.50
C LEU A 21 10.28 -3.60 2.45
N CYS A 22 9.22 -3.89 3.22
CA CYS A 22 9.19 -5.04 4.12
C CYS A 22 8.89 -6.36 3.39
N GLY A 23 8.74 -6.34 2.06
CA GLY A 23 8.37 -7.50 1.25
C GLY A 23 6.89 -7.53 0.84
N TRP A 24 6.12 -6.46 1.13
CA TRP A 24 4.73 -6.35 0.67
C TRP A 24 4.70 -5.92 -0.80
N ASP A 25 4.18 -6.77 -1.68
CA ASP A 25 3.89 -6.44 -3.07
C ASP A 25 2.51 -7.00 -3.41
N ARG A 26 1.54 -6.10 -3.62
CA ARG A 26 0.19 -6.47 -4.06
C ARG A 26 -0.30 -5.56 -5.16
N SER A 27 -0.98 -6.15 -6.13
CA SER A 27 -1.63 -5.46 -7.24
C SER A 27 -3.11 -5.84 -7.30
N ALA A 28 -3.93 -4.86 -7.66
CA ALA A 28 -5.38 -4.97 -7.74
C ALA A 28 -5.86 -4.34 -9.04
N VAL A 29 -6.73 -5.04 -9.74
CA VAL A 29 -7.39 -4.59 -10.97
C VAL A 29 -8.89 -4.66 -10.71
N SER A 30 -9.64 -3.61 -11.06
CA SER A 30 -11.06 -3.34 -10.74
C SER A 30 -11.31 -2.50 -9.50
N ARG A 31 -12.39 -1.70 -9.55
CA ARG A 31 -12.75 -0.76 -8.48
C ARG A 31 -12.89 -1.44 -7.12
N ALA A 32 -13.57 -2.59 -7.07
CA ALA A 32 -13.76 -3.32 -5.82
C ALA A 32 -12.43 -3.81 -5.23
N ARG A 33 -11.54 -4.35 -6.06
CA ARG A 33 -10.22 -4.80 -5.60
C ARG A 33 -9.30 -3.65 -5.23
N VAL A 34 -9.39 -2.52 -5.92
CA VAL A 34 -8.64 -1.30 -5.57
C VAL A 34 -9.04 -0.79 -4.20
N LEU A 35 -10.36 -0.74 -3.90
CA LEU A 35 -10.84 -0.36 -2.57
C LEU A 35 -10.34 -1.33 -1.49
N ALA A 36 -10.41 -2.64 -1.75
CA ALA A 36 -9.86 -3.64 -0.84
C ALA A 36 -8.34 -3.50 -0.64
N LEU A 37 -7.58 -3.17 -1.69
CA LEU A 37 -6.15 -2.96 -1.61
C LEU A 37 -5.79 -1.72 -0.77
N ILE A 38 -6.61 -0.67 -0.81
CA ILE A 38 -6.43 0.53 0.01
C ILE A 38 -6.62 0.20 1.50
N ASP A 39 -7.64 -0.60 1.82
CA ASP A 39 -7.89 -1.07 3.19
C ASP A 39 -6.73 -1.96 3.69
N ASP A 40 -6.34 -2.95 2.87
CA ASP A 40 -5.22 -3.86 3.13
C ASP A 40 -3.89 -3.09 3.30
N HIS A 41 -3.65 -2.05 2.49
CA HIS A 41 -2.50 -1.16 2.64
C HIS A 41 -2.54 -0.36 3.95
N THR A 42 -3.72 0.08 4.39
CA THR A 42 -3.89 0.85 5.63
C THR A 42 -3.66 -0.04 6.85
N ALA A 43 -4.22 -1.25 6.86
CA ALA A 43 -3.96 -2.25 7.89
C ALA A 43 -2.48 -2.65 7.88
N HIS A 44 -1.90 -2.88 6.70
CA HIS A 44 -0.48 -3.18 6.57
C HIS A 44 0.39 -2.08 7.14
N ARG A 45 0.08 -0.81 6.87
CA ARG A 45 0.83 0.34 7.37
C ARG A 45 0.93 0.32 8.89
N ASP A 46 -0.13 -0.07 9.61
CA ASP A 46 -0.15 -0.15 11.07
C ASP A 46 0.78 -1.26 11.60
N VAL A 47 0.75 -2.44 10.97
CA VAL A 47 1.55 -3.60 11.39
C VAL A 47 2.94 -3.66 10.75
N CYS A 48 3.28 -2.72 9.86
CA CYS A 48 4.48 -2.80 9.04
C CYS A 48 5.74 -2.68 9.93
N PRO A 49 6.58 -3.72 9.99
CA PRO A 49 7.74 -3.71 10.89
C PRO A 49 8.77 -2.64 10.50
N LEU A 50 8.86 -2.25 9.23
CA LEU A 50 9.71 -1.14 8.80
C LEU A 50 9.16 0.24 9.20
N ARG A 51 7.85 0.37 9.41
CA ARG A 51 7.24 1.60 9.92
C ARG A 51 7.32 1.66 11.44
N THR A 52 7.00 0.56 12.12
CA THR A 52 7.19 0.44 13.58
C THR A 52 8.66 0.64 13.98
N ASN A 53 9.61 0.10 13.21
CA ASN A 53 11.04 0.37 13.42
C ASN A 53 11.46 1.81 13.09
N GLN A 54 10.67 2.58 12.33
CA GLN A 54 10.91 4.02 12.13
C GLN A 54 10.39 4.84 13.32
N GLU A 55 9.23 4.50 13.88
CA GLU A 55 8.69 5.17 15.08
C GLU A 55 9.57 4.88 16.33
N GLY A 56 10.29 3.75 16.34
CA GLY A 56 11.33 3.43 17.32
C GLY A 56 12.73 4.01 17.04
N ARG A 57 12.94 4.71 15.92
CA ARG A 57 14.22 5.36 15.59
C ARG A 57 14.18 6.88 15.81
N GLN A 58 13.69 7.28 16.98
CA GLN A 58 14.09 8.53 17.64
C GLN A 58 15.27 8.23 18.56
N ALA A 59 16.45 7.95 18.00
CA ALA A 59 17.72 7.98 18.71
C ALA A 59 18.89 7.89 17.71
N ALA A 60 19.43 9.05 17.36
CA ALA A 60 20.86 9.36 17.21
C ALA A 60 21.00 10.78 16.65
#